data_AF-A0A0W0WUP7-F1
#
_entry.id   AF-A0A0W0WUP7-F1
#
_cell.length_a   1.000
_cell.length_b   1.000
_cell.length_c   1.000
_cell.angle_alpha   90.00
_cell.angle_beta   90.00
_cell.angle_gamma   90.00
#
_symmetry.space_group_name_H-M   'P 1'
#
loop_
_entity.id
_entity.type
_entity.pdbx_description
1 polymer ?
#
loop_
_entity_poly.entity_id
_entity_poly.type
_entity_poly.pdbx_seq_one_letter_code
_entity_poly.pdbx_strand_id
1 'polypeptide(L)'
;MPLERFFVRGTLGLIGNQSVKLSTTLNRSFLNRSLFFAATQSTSTASKTFSLDPVEIPPEKMKSLDEMPNNGQYELMFATKSGLPIPMLPISHSAVAFKDTQTDNIFVYGRQSPWDFFNWVRDGISFRTEMDNERKYLNKNYPFTAYPTGALFAKDEIAAFFNKTDTLINKKQFCNMFNSNCYSASVTVFALALEILAKREKFVAEEINNVLKVLEGHPLQDHLSLGVMNNSVVQSSLKSAVSSVQARVTSIKNPTAAEQELQQQTEELLRTLAHEGSEKLTRDCFSI
;
A
#
# COMPACT_ATOMS: atom_id res chain seq x y z
N MET A 1 28.69 -50.80 27.41
CA MET A 1 29.22 -50.24 28.68
C MET A 1 29.79 -48.86 28.38
N PRO A 2 29.26 -47.79 28.97
CA PRO A 2 29.75 -46.42 28.79
C PRO A 2 30.77 -46.05 29.87
N LEU A 3 31.63 -45.08 29.59
CA LEU A 3 32.55 -44.48 30.57
C LEU A 3 32.15 -43.02 30.85
N GLU A 4 32.32 -42.69 32.12
CA GLU A 4 31.75 -41.58 32.89
C GLU A 4 32.45 -40.23 32.63
N ARG A 5 31.66 -39.14 32.58
CA ARG A 5 31.59 -38.03 33.56
C ARG A 5 32.90 -37.33 33.92
N PHE A 6 32.95 -36.02 33.62
CA PHE A 6 33.36 -35.04 34.61
C PHE A 6 32.35 -33.87 34.64
N PHE A 7 31.76 -33.69 35.82
CA PHE A 7 31.00 -32.53 36.23
C PHE A 7 31.94 -31.61 37.03
N VAL A 8 31.86 -30.30 36.82
CA VAL A 8 32.10 -29.33 37.90
C VAL A 8 30.96 -28.32 37.90
N ARG A 9 30.26 -28.30 39.04
CA ARG A 9 29.26 -27.30 39.46
C ARG A 9 29.97 -26.03 39.94
N GLY A 10 29.37 -24.87 39.68
CA GLY A 10 29.57 -23.63 40.42
C GLY A 10 28.27 -22.83 40.39
N THR A 11 27.79 -22.45 41.58
CA THR A 11 26.42 -22.09 41.95
C THR A 11 26.10 -20.59 41.92
N LEU A 12 24.85 -20.29 41.55
CA LEU A 12 23.89 -19.29 42.09
C LEU A 12 24.38 -18.10 42.95
N GLY A 13 23.93 -16.89 42.56
CA GLY A 13 23.73 -15.69 43.40
C GLY A 13 23.24 -14.51 42.55
N LEU A 14 21.91 -14.35 42.39
CA LEU A 14 21.05 -13.34 43.01
C LEU A 14 21.14 -11.89 42.44
N ILE A 15 20.04 -11.52 41.78
CA ILE A 15 19.30 -10.24 41.84
C ILE A 15 20.05 -8.96 41.41
N GLY A 16 19.70 -8.52 40.21
CA GLY A 16 19.73 -7.13 39.79
C GLY A 16 18.56 -6.85 38.85
N ASN A 17 17.37 -6.62 39.42
CA ASN A 17 16.22 -6.08 38.70
C ASN A 17 16.56 -4.67 38.22
N GLN A 18 17.10 -4.54 37.01
CA GLN A 18 17.03 -3.28 36.28
C GLN A 18 15.76 -3.32 35.45
N SER A 19 14.68 -2.85 36.06
CA SER A 19 13.50 -2.40 35.33
C SER A 19 13.94 -1.27 34.40
N VAL A 20 14.23 -1.62 33.15
CA VAL A 20 14.38 -0.64 32.08
C VAL A 20 12.99 -0.05 31.88
N LYS A 21 12.74 1.10 32.50
CA LYS A 21 11.64 1.98 32.12
C LYS A 21 11.86 2.32 30.65
N LEU A 22 11.11 1.69 29.76
CA LEU A 22 10.95 2.18 28.39
C LEU A 22 10.48 3.62 28.50
N SER A 23 11.37 4.56 28.18
CA SER A 23 11.01 5.95 27.96
C SER A 23 10.20 5.99 26.68
N THR A 24 8.87 6.00 26.81
CA THR A 24 7.96 6.35 25.72
C THR A 24 8.06 7.85 25.44
N THR A 25 9.15 8.24 24.80
CA THR A 25 9.29 9.55 24.15
C THR A 25 9.62 9.31 22.67
N LEU A 26 8.74 8.56 22.01
CA LEU A 26 8.53 8.74 20.58
C LEU A 26 7.99 10.16 20.39
N ASN A 27 8.77 10.96 19.66
CA ASN A 27 8.48 12.35 19.36
C ASN A 27 7.04 12.50 18.83
N ARG A 28 6.21 13.18 19.63
CA ARG A 28 4.80 13.53 19.36
C ARG A 28 4.60 14.53 18.21
N SER A 29 5.53 14.68 17.26
CA SER A 29 5.43 15.74 16.24
C SER A 29 4.58 15.41 15.01
N PHE A 30 4.04 14.18 14.90
CA PHE A 30 3.23 13.78 13.73
C PHE A 30 1.77 13.38 14.05
N LEU A 31 1.36 13.33 15.33
CA LEU A 31 0.05 12.81 15.75
C LEU A 31 -1.04 13.89 16.00
N ASN A 32 -0.85 15.13 15.54
CA ASN A 32 -1.76 16.24 15.86
C ASN A 32 -2.20 17.08 14.64
N ARG A 33 -2.63 16.43 13.56
CA ARG A 33 -3.34 17.10 12.44
C ARG A 33 -4.56 16.33 11.92
N SER A 34 -5.36 15.73 12.81
CA SER A 34 -6.77 15.47 12.51
C SER A 34 -7.59 16.71 12.84
N LEU A 35 -7.56 17.69 11.94
CA LEU A 35 -8.52 18.81 12.01
C LEU A 35 -9.80 18.40 11.28
N PHE A 36 -10.84 18.28 12.10
CA PHE A 36 -12.28 18.32 11.78
C PHE A 36 -12.62 18.92 10.40
N PHE A 37 -13.24 18.10 9.55
CA PHE A 37 -14.06 18.61 8.45
C PHE A 37 -15.54 18.42 8.80
N ALA A 38 -16.21 19.53 9.09
CA ALA A 38 -17.65 19.61 9.09
C ALA A 38 -18.14 19.51 7.64
N ALA A 39 -18.95 18.50 7.34
CA ALA A 39 -19.59 18.34 6.04
C ALA A 39 -20.63 19.45 5.84
N THR A 40 -20.31 20.47 5.05
CA THR A 40 -21.32 21.36 4.47
C THR A 40 -21.94 20.67 3.26
N GLN A 41 -23.17 20.20 3.44
CA GLN A 41 -23.97 19.62 2.34
C GLN A 41 -24.24 20.70 1.29
N SER A 42 -23.64 20.56 0.12
CA SER A 42 -24.02 21.29 -1.09
C SER A 42 -25.06 20.46 -1.84
N THR A 43 -26.24 21.04 -2.02
CA THR A 43 -27.32 20.52 -2.85
C THR A 43 -27.01 20.73 -4.34
N SER A 44 -26.87 19.65 -5.11
CA SER A 44 -27.69 19.36 -6.32
C SER A 44 -27.00 18.40 -7.31
N THR A 45 -27.86 17.66 -8.01
CA THR A 45 -27.62 16.62 -9.04
C THR A 45 -26.98 15.33 -8.53
N ALA A 46 -27.65 14.20 -8.79
CA ALA A 46 -27.34 12.85 -8.32
C ALA A 46 -25.98 12.36 -8.83
N SER A 47 -24.90 12.86 -8.24
CA SER A 47 -23.61 12.20 -8.19
C SER A 47 -23.78 10.99 -7.28
N LYS A 48 -23.51 9.78 -7.77
CA LYS A 48 -23.36 8.61 -6.89
C LYS A 48 -22.30 8.99 -5.86
N THR A 49 -22.72 9.27 -4.63
CA THR A 49 -21.79 9.60 -3.54
C THR A 49 -21.03 8.32 -3.21
N PHE A 50 -19.76 8.26 -3.64
CA PHE A 50 -18.88 7.17 -3.25
C PHE A 50 -18.62 7.28 -1.74
N SER A 51 -18.84 6.19 -1.03
CA SER A 51 -18.49 6.10 0.38
C SER A 51 -16.98 5.93 0.49
N LEU A 52 -16.32 6.83 1.21
CA LEU A 52 -14.89 6.72 1.52
C LEU A 52 -14.62 5.87 2.77
N ASP A 53 -15.68 5.37 3.42
CA ASP A 53 -15.54 4.53 4.59
C ASP A 53 -14.89 3.17 4.24
N PRO A 54 -14.02 2.63 5.12
CA PRO A 54 -13.44 1.31 4.91
C PRO A 54 -14.50 0.21 4.78
N VAL A 55 -14.26 -0.75 3.90
CA VAL A 55 -15.18 -1.86 3.60
C VAL A 55 -14.47 -3.18 3.80
N GLU A 56 -15.01 -4.05 4.66
CA GLU A 56 -14.56 -5.44 4.72
C GLU A 56 -14.98 -6.17 3.43
N ILE A 57 -14.05 -6.91 2.81
CA ILE A 57 -14.24 -7.65 1.56
C ILE A 57 -14.50 -9.12 1.89
N PRO A 58 -15.74 -9.60 1.74
CA PRO A 58 -16.06 -10.99 1.97
C PRO A 58 -15.50 -11.89 0.85
N PRO A 59 -14.94 -13.07 1.17
CA PRO A 59 -14.36 -13.98 0.17
C PRO A 59 -15.29 -14.35 -1.00
N GLU A 60 -16.60 -14.42 -0.76
CA GLU A 60 -17.62 -14.76 -1.74
C GLU A 60 -17.84 -13.66 -2.80
N LYS A 61 -17.56 -12.40 -2.44
CA LYS A 61 -17.65 -11.25 -3.34
C LYS A 61 -16.39 -11.09 -4.21
N MET A 62 -15.30 -11.76 -3.84
CA MET A 62 -14.06 -11.71 -4.61
C MET A 62 -14.22 -12.46 -5.94
N LYS A 63 -13.82 -11.85 -7.06
CA LYS A 63 -13.90 -12.42 -8.41
C LYS A 63 -12.56 -12.34 -9.13
N SER A 64 -12.43 -13.07 -10.24
CA SER A 64 -11.26 -13.02 -11.13
C SER A 64 -11.44 -11.99 -12.24
N LEU A 65 -10.33 -11.46 -12.77
CA LEU A 65 -10.36 -10.52 -13.90
C LEU A 65 -11.02 -11.09 -15.16
N ASP A 66 -11.00 -12.42 -15.32
CA ASP A 66 -11.69 -13.08 -16.43
C ASP A 66 -13.21 -12.91 -16.33
N GLU A 67 -13.73 -12.74 -15.11
CA GLU A 67 -15.14 -12.46 -14.83
C GLU A 67 -15.48 -10.96 -14.90
N MET A 68 -14.51 -10.08 -15.16
CA MET A 68 -14.71 -8.63 -15.22
C MET A 68 -15.38 -8.22 -16.55
N PRO A 69 -16.58 -7.61 -16.54
CA PRO A 69 -17.21 -7.10 -17.78
C PRO A 69 -16.34 -6.09 -18.55
N ASN A 70 -16.32 -6.18 -19.88
CA ASN A 70 -15.48 -5.28 -20.69
C ASN A 70 -15.93 -3.81 -20.65
N ASN A 71 -17.22 -3.56 -20.45
CA ASN A 71 -17.80 -2.21 -20.39
C ASN A 71 -18.02 -1.71 -18.95
N GLY A 72 -17.44 -2.41 -17.96
CA GLY A 72 -17.57 -2.03 -16.56
C GLY A 72 -16.72 -0.82 -16.19
N GLN A 73 -17.08 -0.22 -15.05
CA GLN A 73 -16.29 0.81 -14.37
C GLN A 73 -16.02 0.32 -12.96
N TYR A 74 -14.75 0.34 -12.57
CA TYR A 74 -14.30 -0.24 -11.32
C TYR A 74 -13.59 0.78 -10.46
N GLU A 75 -14.05 0.90 -9.22
CA GLU A 75 -13.46 1.78 -8.22
C GLU A 75 -12.17 1.18 -7.67
N LEU A 76 -11.06 1.91 -7.80
CA LEU A 76 -9.78 1.59 -7.18
C LEU A 76 -9.88 1.73 -5.65
N MET A 77 -9.36 0.74 -4.94
CA MET A 77 -9.27 0.71 -3.49
C MET A 77 -7.90 0.16 -3.08
N PHE A 78 -7.38 0.65 -1.96
CA PHE A 78 -6.26 -0.02 -1.29
C PHE A 78 -6.82 -1.10 -0.39
N ALA A 79 -6.25 -2.31 -0.38
CA ALA A 79 -6.76 -3.40 0.46
C ALA A 79 -5.66 -3.92 1.38
N THR A 80 -5.97 -4.10 2.67
CA THR A 80 -5.06 -4.71 3.64
C THR A 80 -5.73 -5.89 4.33
N LYS A 81 -4.94 -6.88 4.72
CA LYS A 81 -5.37 -7.92 5.65
C LYS A 81 -4.28 -8.16 6.68
N SER A 82 -4.66 -8.63 7.86
CA SER A 82 -3.70 -9.16 8.82
C SER A 82 -2.97 -10.34 8.19
N GLY A 83 -1.64 -10.26 8.10
CA GLY A 83 -0.79 -11.36 7.66
C GLY A 83 -0.42 -12.27 8.83
N LEU A 84 0.83 -12.74 8.89
CA LEU A 84 1.29 -13.60 9.96
C LEU A 84 1.33 -12.83 11.29
N PRO A 85 0.60 -13.27 12.33
CA PRO A 85 0.60 -12.60 13.62
C PRO A 85 1.90 -12.91 14.36
N ILE A 86 2.94 -12.10 14.12
CA ILE A 86 4.14 -12.12 14.95
C ILE A 86 3.83 -11.24 16.18
N PRO A 87 3.96 -11.75 17.42
CA PRO A 87 3.50 -11.08 18.65
C PRO A 87 4.05 -9.66 18.91
N MET A 88 5.11 -9.24 18.20
CA MET A 88 5.75 -7.93 18.35
C MET A 88 5.66 -7.06 17.08
N LEU A 89 5.26 -7.63 15.93
CA LEU A 89 5.18 -6.96 14.63
C LEU A 89 4.12 -7.67 13.78
N PRO A 90 2.82 -7.32 13.91
CA PRO A 90 1.80 -7.90 13.05
C PRO A 90 2.09 -7.49 11.61
N ILE A 91 2.59 -8.43 10.80
CA ILE A 91 2.91 -8.16 9.40
C ILE A 91 1.58 -8.05 8.66
N SER A 92 1.23 -6.86 8.19
CA SER A 92 0.09 -6.68 7.30
C SER A 92 0.44 -7.13 5.88
N HIS A 93 -0.55 -7.60 5.12
CA HIS A 93 -0.40 -7.80 3.68
C HIS A 93 -1.21 -6.75 2.96
N SER A 94 -0.65 -6.18 1.89
CA SER A 94 -1.39 -5.25 1.03
C SER A 94 -1.66 -5.83 -0.35
N ALA A 95 -2.76 -5.37 -0.91
CA ALA A 95 -3.21 -5.63 -2.26
C ALA A 95 -3.91 -4.37 -2.79
N VAL A 96 -4.26 -4.40 -4.07
CA VAL A 96 -5.20 -3.46 -4.65
C VAL A 96 -6.51 -4.18 -4.89
N ALA A 97 -7.61 -3.45 -4.71
CA ALA A 97 -8.93 -3.97 -4.98
C ALA A 97 -9.66 -3.05 -5.98
N PHE A 98 -10.47 -3.66 -6.82
CA PHE A 98 -11.32 -2.97 -7.78
C PHE A 98 -12.77 -3.37 -7.52
N LYS A 99 -13.65 -2.43 -7.17
CA LYS A 99 -15.07 -2.71 -6.93
C LYS A 99 -15.89 -2.35 -8.16
N ASP A 100 -16.69 -3.28 -8.64
CA ASP A 100 -17.64 -3.00 -9.73
C ASP A 100 -18.70 -2.00 -9.25
N THR A 101 -18.97 -0.97 -10.06
CA THR A 101 -19.97 0.08 -9.74
C THR A 101 -21.42 -0.34 -10.00
N GLN A 102 -21.63 -1.47 -10.68
CA GLN A 102 -22.95 -2.01 -11.04
C GLN A 102 -23.32 -3.25 -10.21
N THR A 103 -22.32 -3.97 -9.73
CA THR A 103 -22.50 -5.18 -8.92
C THR A 103 -21.82 -5.00 -7.57
N ASP A 104 -21.87 -6.01 -6.71
CA ASP A 104 -21.12 -6.01 -5.45
C ASP A 104 -19.85 -6.87 -5.56
N ASN A 105 -19.39 -7.12 -6.79
CA ASN A 105 -18.19 -7.91 -7.06
C ASN A 105 -16.93 -7.06 -6.82
N ILE A 106 -15.91 -7.70 -6.23
CA ILE A 106 -14.64 -7.06 -5.91
C ILE A 106 -13.50 -7.90 -6.49
N PHE A 107 -12.53 -7.28 -7.15
CA PHE A 107 -11.38 -7.94 -7.75
C PHE A 107 -10.14 -7.55 -6.95
N VAL A 108 -9.61 -8.45 -6.14
CA VAL A 108 -8.47 -8.17 -5.26
C VAL A 108 -7.22 -8.86 -5.78
N TYR A 109 -6.20 -8.06 -6.07
CA TYR A 109 -4.96 -8.50 -6.67
C TYR A 109 -3.78 -7.96 -5.90
N GLY A 110 -2.84 -8.84 -5.58
CA GLY A 110 -1.63 -8.48 -4.86
C GLY A 110 -0.43 -9.21 -5.42
N ARG A 111 0.74 -8.82 -4.94
CA ARG A 111 2.00 -9.47 -5.32
C ARG A 111 2.08 -10.83 -4.65
N GLN A 112 2.10 -11.89 -5.45
CA GLN A 112 2.15 -13.27 -4.98
C GLN A 112 3.37 -13.99 -5.55
N SER A 113 3.92 -14.90 -4.75
CA SER A 113 4.95 -15.83 -5.20
C SER A 113 4.29 -17.08 -5.79
N PRO A 114 4.80 -17.61 -6.90
CA PRO A 114 4.33 -18.90 -7.41
C PRO A 114 4.53 -20.00 -6.36
N TRP A 115 3.52 -20.84 -6.14
CA TRP A 115 3.60 -22.05 -5.32
C TRP A 115 4.47 -23.10 -6.02
N ASP A 116 5.79 -22.96 -5.93
CA ASP A 116 6.72 -23.96 -6.44
C ASP A 116 7.79 -24.30 -5.39
N PHE A 117 7.41 -25.21 -4.48
CA PHE A 117 8.25 -25.72 -3.41
C PHE A 117 9.57 -26.33 -3.90
N PHE A 118 9.63 -26.84 -5.14
CA PHE A 118 10.86 -27.42 -5.69
C PHE A 118 11.86 -26.33 -6.11
N ASN A 119 11.39 -25.20 -6.64
CA ASN A 119 12.27 -24.05 -6.90
C ASN A 119 12.77 -23.40 -5.60
N TRP A 120 11.98 -23.47 -4.51
CA TRP A 120 12.38 -22.95 -3.19
C TRP A 120 13.62 -23.65 -2.64
N VAL A 121 13.74 -24.96 -2.86
CA VAL A 121 14.87 -25.78 -2.41
C VAL A 121 16.08 -25.65 -3.35
N ARG A 122 15.85 -25.42 -4.65
CA ARG A 122 16.93 -25.37 -5.66
C ARG A 122 17.64 -24.02 -5.76
N ASP A 123 16.91 -22.91 -5.77
CA ASP A 123 17.44 -21.59 -6.16
C ASP A 123 17.54 -20.60 -4.96
N GLY A 124 17.30 -21.08 -3.73
CA GLY A 124 17.19 -20.25 -2.52
C GLY A 124 15.87 -19.45 -2.47
N ILE A 125 15.71 -18.60 -1.43
CA ILE A 125 14.53 -17.71 -1.30
C ILE A 125 14.69 -16.51 -2.25
N SER A 126 14.59 -16.75 -3.56
CA SER A 126 14.70 -15.72 -4.59
C SER A 126 13.61 -15.91 -5.65
N PHE A 127 12.39 -15.45 -5.34
CA PHE A 127 11.24 -15.61 -6.24
C PHE A 127 10.99 -14.37 -7.08
N ARG A 128 10.81 -14.60 -8.39
CA ARG A 128 10.04 -13.69 -9.23
C ARG A 128 8.58 -13.88 -8.86
N THR A 129 7.96 -12.79 -8.49
CA THR A 129 6.54 -12.72 -8.12
C THR A 129 5.73 -12.22 -9.30
N GLU A 130 4.41 -12.26 -9.20
CA GLU A 130 3.48 -11.64 -10.14
C GLU A 130 2.27 -11.04 -9.41
N MET A 131 1.52 -10.18 -10.10
CA MET A 131 0.19 -9.78 -9.67
C MET A 131 -0.75 -10.96 -9.86
N ASP A 132 -1.28 -11.50 -8.77
CA ASP A 132 -2.26 -12.59 -8.84
C ASP A 132 -3.47 -12.31 -7.93
N ASN A 133 -4.56 -13.03 -8.20
CA ASN A 133 -5.81 -12.94 -7.49
C ASN A 133 -5.66 -13.46 -6.05
N GLU A 134 -5.85 -12.56 -5.08
CA GLU A 134 -5.75 -12.84 -3.66
C GLU A 134 -6.76 -13.89 -3.17
N ARG A 135 -7.87 -14.10 -3.89
CA ARG A 135 -8.88 -15.11 -3.54
C ARG A 135 -8.27 -16.50 -3.44
N LYS A 136 -7.27 -16.83 -4.27
CA LYS A 136 -6.58 -18.14 -4.26
C LYS A 136 -5.79 -18.39 -2.96
N TYR A 137 -5.45 -17.31 -2.25
CA TYR A 137 -4.57 -17.31 -1.09
C TYR A 137 -5.29 -16.91 0.20
N LEU A 138 -6.60 -16.68 0.13
CA LEU A 138 -7.37 -16.16 1.26
C LEU A 138 -7.78 -17.29 2.21
N ASN A 139 -7.48 -17.10 3.49
CA ASN A 139 -8.05 -17.90 4.56
C ASN A 139 -9.34 -17.23 5.04
N LYS A 140 -10.40 -18.02 5.28
CA LYS A 140 -11.73 -17.55 5.69
C LYS A 140 -11.71 -16.65 6.94
N ASN A 141 -10.71 -16.77 7.80
CA ASN A 141 -10.60 -16.00 9.04
C ASN A 141 -9.82 -14.68 8.91
N TYR A 142 -9.35 -14.33 7.71
CA TYR A 142 -8.50 -13.17 7.47
C TYR A 142 -9.02 -12.37 6.27
N PRO A 143 -10.20 -11.73 6.37
CA PRO A 143 -10.74 -10.92 5.28
C PRO A 143 -9.86 -9.69 5.03
N PHE A 144 -9.99 -9.13 3.83
CA PHE A 144 -9.39 -7.83 3.52
C PHE A 144 -10.29 -6.70 4.01
N THR A 145 -9.68 -5.61 4.44
CA THR A 145 -10.30 -4.30 4.58
C THR A 145 -9.85 -3.45 3.40
N ALA A 146 -10.80 -2.99 2.58
CA ALA A 146 -10.56 -2.05 1.48
C ALA A 146 -10.83 -0.61 1.90
N TYR A 147 -10.03 0.30 1.36
CA TYR A 147 -10.11 1.75 1.52
C TYR A 147 -10.44 2.37 0.16
N PRO A 148 -11.70 2.77 -0.07
CA PRO A 148 -12.15 3.25 -1.36
C PRO A 148 -11.55 4.61 -1.72
N THR A 149 -11.25 4.82 -3.01
CA THR A 149 -10.73 6.11 -3.51
C THR A 149 -11.78 6.93 -4.27
N GLY A 150 -12.91 6.34 -4.66
CA GLY A 150 -13.85 6.94 -5.61
C GLY A 150 -13.33 7.02 -7.06
N ALA A 151 -12.08 6.64 -7.33
CA ALA A 151 -11.50 6.71 -8.66
C ALA A 151 -11.86 5.49 -9.52
N LEU A 152 -12.41 5.75 -10.69
CA LEU A 152 -12.96 4.70 -11.57
C LEU A 152 -12.03 4.41 -12.73
N PHE A 153 -11.86 3.12 -13.03
CA PHE A 153 -11.05 2.63 -14.13
C PHE A 153 -11.80 1.59 -14.96
N ALA A 154 -11.49 1.55 -16.25
CA ALA A 154 -11.93 0.52 -17.16
C ALA A 154 -11.03 -0.73 -17.04
N LYS A 155 -11.54 -1.88 -17.51
CA LYS A 155 -10.84 -3.18 -17.42
C LYS A 155 -9.47 -3.18 -18.10
N ASP A 156 -9.35 -2.51 -19.23
CA ASP A 156 -8.11 -2.40 -20.01
C ASP A 156 -7.07 -1.54 -19.28
N GLU A 157 -7.48 -0.44 -18.65
CA GLU A 157 -6.61 0.35 -17.76
C GLU A 157 -6.08 -0.52 -16.61
N ILE A 158 -6.95 -1.34 -15.98
CA ILE A 158 -6.58 -2.24 -14.88
C ILE A 158 -5.59 -3.32 -15.33
N ALA A 159 -5.85 -3.96 -16.47
CA ALA A 159 -4.93 -4.94 -17.04
C ALA A 159 -3.56 -4.31 -17.35
N ALA A 160 -3.55 -3.07 -17.85
CA ALA A 160 -2.32 -2.31 -18.08
C ALA A 160 -1.56 -2.02 -16.77
N PHE A 161 -2.26 -1.71 -15.68
CA PHE A 161 -1.65 -1.55 -14.36
C PHE A 161 -0.89 -2.80 -13.93
N PHE A 162 -1.54 -3.96 -14.00
CA PHE A 162 -0.95 -5.21 -13.53
C PHE A 162 0.25 -5.63 -14.38
N ASN A 163 0.11 -5.55 -15.71
CA ASN A 163 1.21 -5.87 -16.63
C ASN A 163 2.43 -4.96 -16.42
N LYS A 164 2.21 -3.66 -16.20
CA LYS A 164 3.31 -2.70 -15.97
C LYS A 164 3.91 -2.87 -14.58
N THR A 165 3.12 -3.11 -13.54
CA THR A 165 3.60 -3.44 -12.18
C THR A 165 4.44 -4.70 -12.17
N ASP A 166 4.03 -5.75 -12.90
CA ASP A 166 4.82 -6.97 -13.05
C ASP A 166 6.18 -6.70 -13.69
N THR A 167 6.19 -5.89 -14.75
CA THR A 167 7.39 -5.56 -15.51
C THR A 167 8.36 -4.68 -14.73
N LEU A 168 7.85 -3.79 -13.87
CA LEU A 168 8.66 -2.87 -13.08
C LEU A 168 9.16 -3.49 -11.77
N ILE A 169 8.28 -4.20 -11.07
CA ILE A 169 8.50 -4.67 -9.70
C ILE A 169 8.57 -6.19 -9.66
N ASN A 170 7.46 -6.88 -9.93
CA ASN A 170 7.30 -8.26 -9.48
C ASN A 170 8.25 -9.25 -10.17
N LYS A 171 8.52 -9.06 -11.48
CA LYS A 171 9.41 -9.93 -12.27
C LYS A 171 10.88 -9.52 -12.21
N LYS A 172 11.18 -8.27 -11.85
CA LYS A 172 12.55 -7.72 -11.84
C LYS A 172 13.20 -7.72 -10.46
N GLN A 173 12.41 -7.67 -9.40
CA GLN A 173 12.90 -7.48 -8.05
C GLN A 173 12.50 -8.66 -7.17
N PHE A 174 13.40 -9.10 -6.30
CA PHE A 174 13.07 -10.13 -5.31
C PHE A 174 12.17 -9.58 -4.23
N CYS A 175 11.15 -10.35 -3.86
CA CYS A 175 10.26 -9.98 -2.77
C CYS A 175 10.97 -10.13 -1.41
N ASN A 176 11.09 -9.03 -0.65
CA ASN A 176 11.56 -9.02 0.72
C ASN A 176 10.99 -7.79 1.46
N MET A 177 10.94 -7.88 2.80
CA MET A 177 10.29 -6.86 3.63
C MET A 177 10.90 -5.46 3.51
N PHE A 178 12.21 -5.37 3.24
CA PHE A 178 12.97 -4.13 3.33
C PHE A 178 13.03 -3.36 2.02
N ASN A 179 13.18 -4.04 0.88
CA ASN A 179 13.51 -3.41 -0.39
C ASN A 179 12.40 -3.52 -1.44
N SER A 180 11.52 -4.52 -1.36
CA SER A 180 10.47 -4.72 -2.38
C SER A 180 9.46 -5.75 -1.87
N ASN A 181 8.28 -5.34 -1.41
CA ASN A 181 7.27 -6.23 -0.83
C ASN A 181 5.91 -6.07 -1.53
N CYS A 182 4.81 -6.51 -0.91
CA CYS A 182 3.46 -6.34 -1.43
C CYS A 182 3.01 -4.88 -1.53
N TYR A 183 3.48 -4.01 -0.62
CA TYR A 183 3.22 -2.56 -0.67
C TYR A 183 3.90 -1.91 -1.87
N SER A 184 5.10 -2.36 -2.25
CA SER A 184 5.79 -1.89 -3.46
C SER A 184 4.93 -2.07 -4.71
N ALA A 185 4.23 -3.20 -4.83
CA ALA A 185 3.34 -3.45 -5.96
C ALA A 185 2.08 -2.58 -5.89
N SER A 186 1.44 -2.50 -4.71
CA SER A 186 0.23 -1.69 -4.49
C SER A 186 0.48 -0.20 -4.76
N VAL A 187 1.58 0.36 -4.25
CA VAL A 187 1.98 1.75 -4.51
C VAL A 187 2.30 1.97 -5.98
N THR A 188 2.92 1.00 -6.65
CA THR A 188 3.17 1.11 -8.10
C THR A 188 1.86 1.18 -8.88
N VAL A 189 0.85 0.36 -8.55
CA VAL A 189 -0.49 0.46 -9.18
C VAL A 189 -1.11 1.84 -8.94
N PHE A 190 -1.04 2.36 -7.71
CA PHE A 190 -1.55 3.71 -7.41
C PHE A 190 -0.81 4.81 -8.18
N ALA A 191 0.52 4.72 -8.31
CA ALA A 191 1.29 5.66 -9.12
C ALA A 191 0.86 5.62 -10.59
N LEU A 192 0.62 4.43 -11.15
CA LEU A 192 0.10 4.28 -12.51
C LEU A 192 -1.33 4.83 -12.68
N ALA A 193 -2.18 4.63 -11.67
CA ALA A 193 -3.52 5.20 -11.64
C ALA A 193 -3.47 6.73 -11.68
N LEU A 194 -2.61 7.36 -10.87
CA LEU A 194 -2.39 8.82 -10.89
C LEU A 194 -1.90 9.32 -12.26
N GLU A 195 -0.97 8.60 -12.90
CA GLU A 195 -0.51 8.94 -14.26
C GLU A 195 -1.65 8.94 -15.29
N ILE A 196 -2.57 7.98 -15.19
CA ILE A 196 -3.74 7.92 -16.07
C ILE A 196 -4.69 9.08 -15.78
N LEU A 197 -5.05 9.29 -14.51
CA LEU A 197 -5.97 10.36 -14.10
C LEU A 197 -5.47 11.74 -14.52
N ALA A 198 -4.16 12.01 -14.40
CA ALA A 198 -3.55 13.27 -14.82
C ALA A 198 -3.66 13.53 -16.34
N LYS A 199 -3.75 12.46 -17.14
CA LYS A 199 -3.78 12.50 -18.62
C LYS A 199 -5.19 12.45 -19.20
N ARG A 200 -6.22 12.19 -18.38
CA ARG A 200 -7.61 12.20 -18.84
C ARG A 200 -7.98 13.57 -19.40
N GLU A 201 -8.78 13.57 -20.47
CA GLU A 201 -9.31 14.80 -21.07
C GLU A 201 -10.11 15.60 -20.03
N LYS A 202 -11.00 14.91 -19.32
CA LYS A 202 -11.69 15.45 -18.15
C LYS A 202 -10.82 15.26 -16.91
N PHE A 203 -10.26 16.36 -16.43
CA PHE A 203 -9.50 16.40 -15.18
C PHE A 203 -10.47 16.57 -14.00
N VAL A 204 -10.42 15.66 -13.02
CA VAL A 204 -11.28 15.69 -11.82
C VAL A 204 -10.38 15.69 -10.59
N ALA A 205 -10.15 16.89 -10.02
CA ALA A 205 -9.20 17.07 -8.92
C ALA A 205 -9.59 16.27 -7.66
N GLU A 206 -10.89 16.20 -7.35
CA GLU A 206 -11.41 15.46 -6.18
C GLU A 206 -11.07 13.96 -6.25
N GLU A 207 -11.18 13.36 -7.43
CA GLU A 207 -10.84 11.95 -7.67
C GLU A 207 -9.36 11.67 -7.36
N ILE A 208 -8.48 12.55 -7.84
CA ILE A 208 -7.04 12.45 -7.62
C ILE A 208 -6.68 12.71 -6.15
N ASN A 209 -7.30 13.70 -5.51
CA ASN A 209 -7.11 13.99 -4.09
C ASN A 209 -7.44 12.77 -3.23
N ASN A 210 -8.52 12.06 -3.53
CA ASN A 210 -8.91 10.88 -2.77
C ASN A 210 -7.92 9.72 -2.95
N VAL A 211 -7.41 9.51 -4.17
CA VAL A 211 -6.34 8.53 -4.42
C VAL A 211 -5.08 8.87 -3.60
N LEU A 212 -4.66 10.14 -3.59
CA LEU A 212 -3.52 10.59 -2.80
C LEU A 212 -3.77 10.45 -1.29
N LYS A 213 -4.96 10.81 -0.80
CA LYS A 213 -5.35 10.65 0.62
C LYS A 213 -5.26 9.19 1.07
N VAL A 214 -5.76 8.25 0.27
CA VAL A 214 -5.65 6.81 0.57
C VAL A 214 -4.19 6.36 0.52
N LEU A 215 -3.42 6.79 -0.48
CA LEU A 215 -2.01 6.46 -0.60
C LEU A 215 -1.19 6.94 0.62
N GLU A 216 -1.38 8.18 1.04
CA GLU A 216 -0.69 8.79 2.17
C GLU A 216 -1.14 8.21 3.50
N GLY A 217 -2.45 7.98 3.67
CA GLY A 217 -3.01 7.45 4.92
C GLY A 217 -2.75 5.96 5.17
N HIS A 218 -2.37 5.21 4.13
CA HIS A 218 -2.18 3.76 4.24
C HIS A 218 -0.82 3.29 3.73
N PRO A 219 -0.60 3.00 2.43
CA PRO A 219 0.62 2.30 2.02
C PRO A 219 1.93 3.08 2.21
N LEU A 220 1.89 4.40 2.43
CA LEU A 220 3.08 5.19 2.74
C LEU A 220 3.36 5.34 4.25
N GLN A 221 2.34 5.17 5.11
CA GLN A 221 2.48 5.31 6.57
C GLN A 221 2.55 3.97 7.30
N ASP A 222 2.05 2.89 6.69
CA ASP A 222 2.12 1.56 7.29
C ASP A 222 3.58 1.12 7.53
N HIS A 223 3.81 0.31 8.56
CA HIS A 223 5.14 -0.19 8.94
C HIS A 223 5.90 -0.94 7.83
N LEU A 224 5.20 -1.36 6.76
CA LEU A 224 5.78 -2.03 5.59
C LEU A 224 6.03 -1.10 4.41
N SER A 225 5.77 0.21 4.56
CA SER A 225 6.20 1.23 3.63
C SER A 225 7.72 1.27 3.47
N LEU A 226 8.49 0.66 4.39
CA LEU A 226 9.94 0.45 4.21
C LEU A 226 10.28 -0.17 2.84
N GLY A 227 9.52 -1.18 2.39
CA GLY A 227 9.70 -1.79 1.07
C GLY A 227 9.33 -0.87 -0.10
N VAL A 228 8.57 0.20 0.15
CA VAL A 228 8.27 1.27 -0.82
C VAL A 228 9.39 2.30 -0.78
N MET A 229 9.74 2.78 0.41
CA MET A 229 10.69 3.87 0.63
C MET A 229 12.14 3.46 0.33
N ASN A 230 12.53 2.21 0.51
CA ASN A 230 13.87 1.77 0.11
C ASN A 230 13.95 1.36 -1.37
N ASN A 231 12.83 1.41 -2.10
CA ASN A 231 12.77 0.98 -3.48
C ASN A 231 12.83 2.16 -4.45
N SER A 232 14.01 2.38 -5.03
CA SER A 232 14.23 3.51 -5.94
C SER A 232 13.31 3.50 -7.17
N VAL A 233 12.90 2.32 -7.66
CA VAL A 233 11.97 2.20 -8.79
C VAL A 233 10.56 2.64 -8.40
N VAL A 234 10.09 2.18 -7.24
CA VAL A 234 8.76 2.59 -6.72
C VAL A 234 8.75 4.07 -6.39
N GLN A 235 9.77 4.56 -5.68
CA GLN A 235 9.92 5.99 -5.38
C GLN A 235 9.93 6.85 -6.65
N SER A 236 10.71 6.47 -7.66
CA SER A 236 10.82 7.22 -8.90
C SER A 236 9.49 7.22 -9.67
N SER A 237 8.80 6.08 -9.70
CA SER A 237 7.47 5.97 -10.32
C SER A 237 6.45 6.85 -9.61
N LEU A 238 6.43 6.82 -8.27
CA LEU A 238 5.53 7.66 -7.49
C LEU A 238 5.84 9.15 -7.64
N LYS A 239 7.11 9.56 -7.51
CA LYS A 239 7.54 10.95 -7.73
C LYS A 239 7.13 11.44 -9.11
N SER A 240 7.40 10.65 -10.16
CA SER A 240 7.01 10.97 -11.53
C SER A 240 5.50 11.18 -11.68
N ALA A 241 4.69 10.26 -11.12
CA ALA A 241 3.23 10.37 -11.16
C ALA A 241 2.73 11.63 -10.44
N VAL A 242 3.21 11.89 -9.23
CA VAL A 242 2.81 13.07 -8.44
C VAL A 242 3.26 14.36 -9.13
N SER A 243 4.47 14.41 -9.70
CA SER A 243 4.92 15.56 -10.51
C SER A 243 4.09 15.77 -11.77
N SER A 244 3.61 14.70 -12.41
CA SER A 244 2.70 14.81 -13.56
C SER A 244 1.35 15.42 -13.16
N VAL A 245 0.81 15.03 -12.00
CA VAL A 245 -0.42 15.62 -11.45
C VAL A 245 -0.18 17.10 -11.10
N GLN A 246 0.92 17.40 -10.41
CA GLN A 246 1.29 18.76 -10.04
C GLN A 246 1.40 19.67 -11.28
N ALA A 247 2.13 19.24 -12.31
CA ALA A 247 2.27 19.99 -13.55
C ALA A 247 0.92 20.24 -14.23
N ARG A 248 0.02 19.24 -14.20
CA ARG A 248 -1.33 19.39 -14.75
C ARG A 248 -2.14 20.43 -13.98
N VAL A 249 -2.19 20.34 -12.64
CA VAL A 249 -3.01 21.25 -11.83
C VAL A 249 -2.48 22.69 -11.85
N THR A 250 -1.16 22.89 -11.83
CA THR A 250 -0.54 24.23 -11.94
C THR A 250 -0.77 24.89 -13.31
N SER A 251 -1.07 24.12 -14.36
CA SER A 251 -1.38 24.67 -15.69
C SER A 251 -2.78 25.31 -15.78
N ILE A 252 -3.62 25.14 -14.75
CA ILE A 252 -5.00 25.63 -14.72
C ILE A 252 -5.00 27.11 -14.34
N LYS A 253 -5.51 27.97 -15.23
CA LYS A 253 -5.46 29.44 -15.07
C LYS A 253 -6.28 29.96 -13.89
N ASN A 254 -7.43 29.33 -13.62
CA ASN A 254 -8.37 29.73 -12.57
C ASN A 254 -8.76 28.50 -11.74
N PRO A 255 -7.90 28.07 -10.81
CA PRO A 255 -8.13 26.83 -10.08
C PRO A 255 -9.28 26.99 -9.07
N THR A 256 -10.14 25.98 -9.04
CA THR A 256 -11.15 25.74 -8.01
C THR A 256 -10.50 25.41 -6.67
N ALA A 257 -11.30 25.41 -5.58
CA ALA A 257 -10.79 25.04 -4.25
C ALA A 257 -10.18 23.61 -4.23
N ALA A 258 -10.80 22.65 -4.92
CA ALA A 258 -10.29 21.28 -5.00
C ALA A 258 -8.96 21.20 -5.77
N GLU A 259 -8.78 22.01 -6.81
CA GLU A 259 -7.53 22.09 -7.57
C GLU A 259 -6.42 22.76 -6.77
N GLN A 260 -6.75 23.78 -5.96
CA GLN A 260 -5.78 24.39 -5.03
C GLN A 260 -5.36 23.41 -3.93
N GLU A 261 -6.30 22.65 -3.36
CA GLU A 261 -6.01 21.57 -2.40
C GLU A 261 -5.09 20.53 -3.03
N LEU A 262 -5.40 20.07 -4.25
CA LEU A 262 -4.57 19.10 -4.97
C LEU A 262 -3.16 19.62 -5.25
N GLN A 263 -3.05 20.90 -5.64
CA GLN A 263 -1.75 21.52 -5.84
C GLN A 263 -0.93 21.51 -4.54
N GLN A 264 -1.52 21.93 -3.42
CA GLN A 264 -0.83 21.93 -2.13
C GLN A 264 -0.43 20.51 -1.69
N GLN A 265 -1.35 19.55 -1.83
CA GLN A 265 -1.11 18.15 -1.46
C GLN A 265 0.03 17.54 -2.28
N THR A 266 0.07 17.77 -3.60
CA THR A 266 1.16 17.27 -4.44
C THR A 266 2.50 17.95 -4.14
N GLU A 267 2.52 19.25 -3.84
CA GLU A 267 3.73 19.96 -3.39
C GLU A 267 4.29 19.39 -2.09
N GLU A 268 3.43 19.13 -1.10
CA GLU A 268 3.82 18.56 0.19
C GLU A 268 4.35 17.14 0.04
N LEU A 269 3.63 16.28 -0.69
CA LEU A 269 4.04 14.90 -0.91
C LEU A 269 5.38 14.81 -1.64
N LEU A 270 5.62 15.62 -2.68
CA LEU A 270 6.90 15.66 -3.37
C LEU A 270 8.05 16.09 -2.45
N ARG A 271 7.81 17.04 -1.55
CA ARG A 271 8.80 17.45 -0.55
C ARG A 271 9.15 16.30 0.40
N THR A 272 8.15 15.59 0.90
CA THR A 272 8.34 14.41 1.76
C THR A 272 9.16 13.34 1.04
N LEU A 273 8.76 12.98 -0.19
CA LEU A 273 9.45 11.98 -1.00
C LEU A 273 10.89 12.40 -1.36
N ALA A 274 11.18 13.72 -1.46
CA ALA A 274 12.54 14.21 -1.70
C ALA A 274 13.47 14.06 -0.48
N HIS A 275 12.94 14.19 0.74
CA HIS A 275 13.72 14.06 1.98
C HIS A 275 14.04 12.62 2.38
N GLU A 276 13.26 11.64 1.94
CA GLU A 276 13.38 10.24 2.38
C GLU A 276 14.34 9.39 1.50
N GLY A 277 15.13 10.04 0.64
CA GLY A 277 16.09 9.38 -0.26
C GLY A 277 17.52 9.21 0.24
N SER A 278 17.85 9.68 1.45
CA SER A 278 19.22 9.57 1.99
C SER A 278 19.19 9.48 3.52
N GLU A 279 19.79 8.42 4.07
CA GLU A 279 20.32 8.33 5.46
C GLU A 279 19.42 7.99 6.67
N LYS A 280 18.09 8.04 6.63
CA LYS A 280 17.32 7.97 7.91
C LYS A 280 16.90 6.58 8.42
N LEU A 281 16.53 5.63 7.55
CA LEU A 281 15.91 4.38 8.02
C LEU A 281 16.87 3.32 8.56
N THR A 282 18.15 3.35 8.15
CA THR A 282 19.18 2.45 8.70
C THR A 282 19.55 2.79 10.15
N ARG A 283 19.29 4.03 10.61
CA ARG A 283 19.59 4.42 12.00
C ARG A 283 18.53 3.95 12.98
N ASP A 284 17.25 4.00 12.60
CA ASP A 284 16.16 3.76 13.54
C ASP A 284 15.81 2.26 13.68
N CYS A 285 16.07 1.42 12.67
CA CYS A 285 15.84 -0.03 12.76
C CYS A 285 16.98 -0.83 13.42
N PHE A 286 18.20 -0.28 13.48
CA PHE A 286 19.38 -0.95 14.06
C PHE A 286 19.84 -0.34 15.40
N SER A 287 19.06 0.57 15.98
CA SER A 287 19.29 1.11 17.33
C SER A 287 18.49 0.37 18.42
N ILE A 288 18.09 -0.88 18.17
CA ILE A 288 17.49 -1.78 19.18
C ILE A 288 18.60 -2.59 19.85
#